data_AF-A0A0E4BV76-F1
#
_entry.id   AF-A0A0E4BV76-F1
#
_cell.length_a   1.000
_cell.length_b   1.000
_cell.length_c   1.000
_cell.angle_alpha   90.00
_cell.angle_beta   90.00
_cell.angle_gamma   90.00
#
_symmetry.space_group_name_H-M   'P 1'
#
loop_
_entity.id
_entity.type
_entity.pdbx_description
1 polymer ?
#
loop_
_entity_poly.entity_id
_entity_poly.type
_entity_poly.pdbx_seq_one_letter_code
_entity_poly.pdbx_strand_id
1 'polypeptide(L)'
;MTAMLTTILSLISALVPAGTNAALIEKIVAALIQIVPVVVKEYQDLVPIVRNIIAALKADPSTTAAQLEQLQALEVQWDAEFEAAAAAATAEDGAS
;
A
#
# COMPACT_ATOMS: atom_id res chain seq x y z
N MET A 1 10.52 -12.02 -2.23
CA MET A 1 10.13 -11.91 -0.81
C MET A 1 11.03 -10.97 -0.01
N THR A 2 12.34 -11.21 0.11
CA THR A 2 13.23 -10.40 0.97
C THR A 2 13.29 -8.92 0.57
N ALA A 3 13.37 -8.61 -0.73
CA ALA A 3 13.38 -7.22 -1.22
C ALA A 3 12.07 -6.44 -0.94
N MET A 4 10.93 -7.14 -0.95
CA MET A 4 9.62 -6.54 -0.67
C MET A 4 9.47 -6.25 0.82
N LEU A 5 9.87 -7.20 1.68
CA LEU A 5 9.92 -7.01 3.12
C LEU A 5 10.86 -5.87 3.53
N THR A 6 12.05 -5.76 2.93
CA THR A 6 12.97 -4.65 3.19
C THR A 6 12.39 -3.30 2.74
N THR A 7 11.67 -3.28 1.62
CA THR A 7 10.99 -2.06 1.15
C THR A 7 9.92 -1.63 2.14
N ILE A 8 9.02 -2.54 2.53
CA ILE A 8 7.95 -2.27 3.50
C ILE A 8 8.52 -1.82 4.86
N LEU A 9 9.56 -2.50 5.35
CA LEU A 9 10.22 -2.13 6.60
C LEU A 9 10.87 -0.73 6.53
N SER A 10 11.44 -0.38 5.38
CA SER A 10 11.97 0.96 5.12
C SER A 10 10.86 2.02 5.13
N LEU A 11 9.67 1.71 4.58
CA LEU A 11 8.52 2.62 4.60
C LEU A 11 8.00 2.83 6.04
N ILE A 12 7.92 1.77 6.84
CA ILE A 12 7.52 1.85 8.25
C ILE A 12 8.53 2.69 9.05
N SER A 13 9.82 2.50 8.80
CA SER A 13 10.87 3.26 9.47
C SER A 13 10.83 4.74 9.10
N ALA A 14 10.45 5.06 7.86
CA ALA A 14 10.28 6.43 7.37
C ALA A 14 9.04 7.13 7.96
N LEU A 15 8.05 6.37 8.44
CA LEU A 15 6.84 6.87 9.11
C LEU A 15 7.05 7.25 10.59
N VAL A 16 8.20 6.94 11.18
CA VAL A 16 8.47 7.24 12.59
C VAL A 16 8.59 8.77 12.78
N PRO A 17 8.02 9.38 13.84
CA PRO A 17 7.75 10.82 13.93
C PRO A 17 8.97 11.75 13.96
N ALA A 18 10.19 11.24 13.86
CA ALA A 18 11.40 12.03 14.01
C ALA A 18 11.73 12.92 12.80
N GLY A 19 10.97 12.87 11.70
CA GLY A 19 11.28 13.70 10.52
C GLY A 19 10.39 13.52 9.29
N THR A 20 9.10 13.24 9.46
CA THR A 20 8.17 13.18 8.32
C THR A 20 8.11 14.55 7.64
N ASN A 21 8.46 14.61 6.36
CA ASN A 21 8.41 15.82 5.53
C ASN A 21 7.69 15.50 4.22
N ALA A 22 7.09 16.50 3.57
CA ALA A 22 6.30 16.30 2.35
C ALA A 22 7.03 15.50 1.25
N ALA A 23 8.33 15.74 1.04
CA ALA A 23 9.14 15.00 0.06
C ALA A 23 9.34 13.51 0.41
N LEU A 24 9.35 13.19 1.71
CA LEU A 24 9.45 11.81 2.18
C LEU A 24 8.11 11.08 2.01
N ILE A 25 6.99 11.76 2.30
CA ILE A 25 5.64 11.23 2.04
C ILE A 25 5.46 10.94 0.55
N GLU A 26 5.88 11.85 -0.33
CA GLU A 26 5.79 11.65 -1.77
C GLU A 26 6.56 10.39 -2.23
N LYS A 27 7.76 10.16 -1.68
CA LYS A 27 8.52 8.93 -1.93
C LYS A 27 7.83 7.68 -1.42
N ILE A 28 7.19 7.76 -0.24
CA ILE A 28 6.42 6.64 0.31
C ILE A 28 5.22 6.33 -0.59
N VAL A 29 4.47 7.34 -1.03
CA VAL A 29 3.33 7.18 -1.95
C VAL A 29 3.79 6.55 -3.27
N ALA A 30 4.88 7.03 -3.86
CA ALA A 30 5.43 6.46 -5.08
C ALA A 30 5.86 5.00 -4.92
N ALA A 31 6.48 4.66 -3.78
CA ALA A 31 6.84 3.28 -3.47
C ALA A 31 5.58 2.40 -3.29
N LEU A 32 4.56 2.91 -2.59
CA LEU A 32 3.29 2.22 -2.41
C LEU A 32 2.65 1.85 -3.76
N ILE A 33 2.55 2.79 -4.69
CA ILE A 33 2.03 2.57 -6.06
C ILE A 33 2.71 1.38 -6.75
N GLN A 34 4.02 1.23 -6.60
CA GLN A 34 4.76 0.15 -7.25
C GLN A 34 4.55 -1.20 -6.55
N ILE A 35 4.38 -1.22 -5.22
CA ILE A 35 4.29 -2.48 -4.46
C ILE A 35 2.87 -3.03 -4.35
N VAL A 36 1.83 -2.19 -4.43
CA VAL A 36 0.42 -2.60 -4.32
C VAL A 36 0.06 -3.83 -5.16
N PRO A 37 0.26 -3.82 -6.50
CA PRO A 37 -0.18 -4.95 -7.33
C PRO A 37 0.58 -6.24 -7.03
N VAL A 38 1.86 -6.13 -6.63
CA VAL A 38 2.69 -7.27 -6.25
C VAL A 38 2.22 -7.86 -4.92
N VAL A 39 1.86 -7.01 -3.96
CA VAL A 39 1.38 -7.45 -2.64
C VAL A 39 0.02 -8.15 -2.77
N VAL A 40 -0.90 -7.62 -3.58
CA VAL A 40 -2.22 -8.26 -3.77
C VAL A 40 -2.12 -9.62 -4.48
N LYS A 41 -1.21 -9.76 -5.45
CA LYS A 41 -1.09 -11.01 -6.24
C LYS A 41 -0.19 -12.06 -5.58
N GLU A 42 0.93 -11.65 -5.01
CA GLU A 42 1.97 -12.58 -4.55
C GLU A 42 2.19 -12.60 -3.03
N TYR A 43 1.78 -11.56 -2.30
CA TYR A 43 2.07 -11.41 -0.87
C TYR A 43 0.85 -10.95 -0.06
N GLN A 44 -0.25 -11.70 -0.14
CA GLN A 44 -1.50 -11.33 0.53
C GLN A 44 -1.34 -11.11 2.05
N ASP A 45 -0.40 -11.80 2.70
CA ASP A 45 -0.06 -11.60 4.11
C ASP A 45 0.46 -10.18 4.44
N LEU A 46 1.02 -9.48 3.45
CA LEU A 46 1.54 -8.12 3.59
C LEU A 46 0.49 -7.05 3.32
N VAL A 47 -0.68 -7.41 2.76
CA VAL A 47 -1.82 -6.52 2.52
C VAL A 47 -2.19 -5.71 3.78
N PRO A 48 -2.42 -6.32 4.96
CA PRO A 48 -2.79 -5.54 6.16
C PRO A 48 -1.67 -4.58 6.59
N ILE A 49 -0.41 -4.95 6.40
CA ILE A 49 0.74 -4.09 6.75
C ILE A 49 0.76 -2.85 5.86
N VAL A 50 0.57 -3.02 4.55
CA VAL A 50 0.56 -1.90 3.61
C VAL A 50 -0.65 -0.99 3.82
N ARG A 51 -1.83 -1.57 4.13
CA ARG A 51 -3.01 -0.77 4.54
C ARG A 51 -2.75 0.07 5.78
N ASN A 52 -2.06 -0.47 6.78
CA ASN A 52 -1.70 0.28 7.99
C ASN A 52 -0.75 1.45 7.68
N ILE A 53 0.18 1.28 6.73
CA ILE A 53 1.07 2.37 6.25
C ILE A 53 0.25 3.48 5.61
N ILE A 54 -0.69 3.14 4.71
CA ILE A 54 -1.58 4.11 4.06
C ILE A 54 -2.42 4.86 5.08
N ALA A 55 -3.02 4.14 6.04
CA ALA A 55 -3.81 4.74 7.11
C ALA A 55 -2.96 5.68 7.99
N ALA A 56 -1.72 5.30 8.31
CA ALA A 56 -0.80 6.14 9.07
C ALA A 56 -0.44 7.42 8.31
N LEU A 57 -0.16 7.35 7.00
CA LEU A 57 0.10 8.53 6.18
C LEU A 57 -1.12 9.45 6.12
N LYS A 58 -2.33 8.90 5.96
CA LYS A 58 -3.57 9.70 5.95
C LYS A 58 -3.83 10.39 7.29
N ALA A 59 -3.39 9.81 8.40
CA ALA A 59 -3.48 10.39 9.73
C ALA A 59 -2.34 11.37 10.06
N ASP A 60 -1.26 11.37 9.27
CA ASP A 60 -0.10 12.24 9.49
C ASP A 60 -0.45 13.69 9.07
N PRO A 61 -0.29 14.69 9.95
CA PRO A 61 -0.61 16.08 9.65
C PRO A 61 0.32 16.72 8.61
N SER A 62 1.44 16.08 8.29
CA SER A 62 2.40 16.52 7.27
C SER A 62 1.98 16.07 5.87
N THR A 63 0.95 15.22 5.75
CA THR A 63 0.40 14.78 4.47
C THR A 63 -0.44 15.89 3.85
N THR A 64 0.01 16.37 2.69
CA THR A 64 -0.68 17.41 1.94
C THR A 64 -1.98 16.88 1.31
N ALA A 65 -2.91 17.78 0.97
CA ALA A 65 -4.17 17.41 0.33
C ALA A 65 -3.96 16.58 -0.97
N ALA A 66 -3.00 16.97 -1.81
CA ALA A 66 -2.68 16.25 -3.04
C ALA A 66 -2.16 14.82 -2.77
N GLN A 67 -1.37 14.63 -1.71
CA GLN A 67 -0.89 13.31 -1.30
C GLN A 67 -2.02 12.46 -0.71
N LEU A 68 -2.94 13.09 0.00
CA LEU A 68 -4.18 12.44 0.49
C LEU A 68 -5.05 11.94 -0.67
N GLU A 69 -5.23 12.74 -1.72
CA GLU A 69 -5.94 12.33 -2.94
C GLU A 69 -5.24 11.16 -3.63
N GLN A 70 -3.91 11.18 -3.73
CA GLN A 70 -3.14 10.05 -4.27
C GLN A 70 -3.30 8.79 -3.42
N LEU A 71 -3.28 8.90 -2.10
CA LEU A 71 -3.49 7.78 -1.18
C LEU A 71 -4.91 7.21 -1.29
N GLN A 72 -5.93 8.06 -1.45
CA GLN A 72 -7.30 7.61 -1.71
C GLN A 72 -7.44 6.91 -3.06
N ALA A 73 -6.85 7.46 -4.12
CA ALA A 73 -6.83 6.80 -5.43
C ALA A 73 -6.14 5.43 -5.34
N LEU A 74 -5.10 5.32 -4.51
CA LEU A 74 -4.42 4.07 -4.23
C LEU A 74 -5.31 3.05 -3.53
N GLU A 75 -6.07 3.47 -2.51
CA GLU A 75 -7.02 2.60 -1.80
C GLU A 75 -8.10 2.07 -2.76
N VAL A 76 -8.66 2.93 -3.62
CA VAL A 76 -9.67 2.52 -4.61
C VAL A 76 -9.08 1.51 -5.60
N GLN A 77 -7.87 1.77 -6.12
CA GLN A 77 -7.18 0.83 -7.00
C GLN A 77 -6.87 -0.49 -6.30
N TRP A 78 -6.50 -0.43 -5.02
CA TRP A 78 -6.24 -1.61 -4.20
C TRP A 78 -7.50 -2.46 -4.04
N ASP A 79 -8.62 -1.86 -3.67
CA ASP A 79 -9.90 -2.56 -3.49
C ASP A 79 -10.31 -3.26 -4.79
N ALA A 80 -10.14 -2.60 -5.94
CA ALA A 80 -10.42 -3.19 -7.24
C ALA A 80 -9.49 -4.39 -7.58
N GLU A 81 -8.18 -4.29 -7.36
CA GLU A 81 -7.24 -5.40 -7.59
C GLU A 81 -7.52 -6.57 -6.63
N PHE A 82 -7.89 -6.29 -5.37
CA PHE A 82 -8.22 -7.32 -4.40
C PHE A 82 -9.52 -8.04 -4.73
N GLU A 83 -10.56 -7.30 -5.14
CA GLU A 83 -11.82 -7.87 -5.61
C GLU A 83 -11.61 -8.70 -6.89
N ALA A 84 -10.78 -8.23 -7.82
CA ALA A 84 -10.42 -8.98 -9.02
C ALA A 84 -9.67 -10.28 -8.68
N ALA A 85 -8.73 -10.24 -7.72
CA ALA A 85 -8.03 -11.43 -7.24
C ALA A 85 -8.98 -12.43 -6.54
N ALA A 86 -9.92 -11.93 -5.72
CA ALA A 86 -10.92 -12.75 -5.07
C ALA A 86 -11.91 -13.38 -6.08
N ALA A 87 -12.32 -12.63 -7.10
CA ALA A 87 -13.17 -13.13 -8.18
C ALA A 87 -12.44 -14.21 -9.02
N ALA A 88 -11.14 -14.03 -9.30
CA ALA A 88 -10.33 -15.03 -9.98
C ALA A 88 -10.23 -16.33 -9.16
N ALA A 89 -9.95 -16.22 -7.86
CA ALA A 89 -9.89 -17.39 -6.97
C ALA A 89 -11.24 -18.13 -6.88
N THR A 90 -12.36 -17.40 -6.84
CA THR A 90 -13.71 -18.01 -6.84
C THR A 90 -14.03 -18.70 -8.17
N ALA A 91 -13.57 -18.15 -9.29
CA ALA A 91 -13.73 -18.76 -10.60
C ALA A 91 -12.87 -20.03 -10.78
N GLU A 92 -11.67 -20.07 -10.20
CA GLU A 92 -10.83 -21.28 -10.16
C GLU A 92 -11.46 -22.39 -9.30
N ASP A 93 -12.04 -22.04 -8.14
CA ASP A 93 -12.71 -23.00 -7.25
C ASP A 93 -14.02 -23.54 -7.85
N GLY A 94 -14.76 -22.72 -8.59
CA GLY A 94 -15.98 -23.12 -9.32
C GLY A 94 -15.74 -23.91 -10.62
N ALA A 95 -14.49 -24.02 -11.08
CA ALA A 95 -14.09 -24.78 -12.26
C ALA A 95 -13.48 -26.17 -11.92
N SER A 96 -13.48 -26.55 -10.65
CA SER A 96 -12.97 -27.83 -10.13
C SER A 96 -14.06 -28.88 -9.91
#